data_AF-A0A1Q7PBG9-F1
#
_entry.id   AF-A0A1Q7PBG9-F1
#
_cell.length_a   1.000
_cell.length_b   1.000
_cell.length_c   1.000
_cell.angle_alpha   90.00
_cell.angle_beta   90.00
_cell.angle_gamma   90.00
#
_symmetry.space_group_name_H-M   'P 1'
#
loop_
_entity.id
_entity.type
_entity.pdbx_description
1 polymer ?
#
loop_
_entity_poly.entity_id
_entity_poly.type
_entity_poly.pdbx_seq_one_letter_code
_entity_poly.pdbx_strand_id
1 'polypeptide(L)'
;MAADLDSELLDIAQAAALLRVSEASLRRWTNSGRLPCRRIGGRRERRFRRADLMAFLERDASNTGAHHVCAFYASDQARTRQAASFIGNGLDAGSVCILAAERRVRERVLARLARRRPALRSDLGAKHLLVSEYAETTASQVKFWETTFEAATRDGARTLRVVGDVSGGTLAREGDFDQVLEYEAAYERLSRRFPVTTACLYDARSYTGLETARLIQRHPDLFRRPIAH
;
A
#
# COMPACT_ATOMS: atom_id res chain seq x y z
N MET A 1 -0.01 -34.08 3.59
CA MET A 1 -1.36 -33.52 3.79
C MET A 1 -1.42 -32.06 3.31
N ALA A 2 -1.32 -31.83 2.00
CA ALA A 2 -1.43 -30.48 1.40
C ALA A 2 -2.63 -30.37 0.42
N ALA A 3 -3.35 -31.48 0.21
CA ALA A 3 -4.41 -31.59 -0.79
C ALA A 3 -5.81 -31.18 -0.27
N ASP A 4 -5.97 -30.93 1.03
CA ASP A 4 -7.29 -30.70 1.66
C ASP A 4 -7.59 -29.22 1.97
N LEU A 5 -6.60 -28.33 1.84
CA LEU A 5 -6.79 -26.88 2.01
C LEU A 5 -7.19 -26.17 0.70
N ASP A 6 -7.07 -26.86 -0.44
CA ASP A 6 -7.37 -26.36 -1.79
C ASP A 6 -8.83 -26.63 -2.23
N SER A 7 -9.53 -27.50 -1.49
CA SER A 7 -10.90 -27.92 -1.73
C SER A 7 -11.94 -27.11 -0.94
N GLU A 8 -11.51 -26.36 0.07
CA GLU A 8 -12.40 -25.64 0.98
C GLU A 8 -13.13 -24.50 0.26
N LEU A 9 -14.46 -24.65 0.18
CA LEU A 9 -15.36 -23.69 -0.44
C LEU A 9 -15.97 -22.78 0.61
N LEU A 10 -15.45 -21.57 0.69
CA LEU A 10 -15.91 -20.53 1.62
C LEU A 10 -17.23 -19.93 1.14
N ASP A 11 -18.14 -19.63 2.06
CA ASP A 11 -19.29 -18.76 1.77
C ASP A 11 -18.87 -17.29 1.60
N ILE A 12 -19.85 -16.46 1.27
CA ILE A 12 -19.60 -15.04 1.02
C ILE A 12 -19.20 -14.27 2.29
N ALA A 13 -19.68 -14.65 3.47
CA ALA A 13 -19.31 -14.00 4.72
C ALA A 13 -17.88 -14.37 5.13
N GLN A 14 -17.52 -15.64 5.00
CA GLN A 14 -16.18 -16.16 5.22
C GLN A 14 -15.18 -15.56 4.22
N ALA A 15 -15.53 -15.47 2.94
CA ALA A 15 -14.71 -14.80 1.94
C ALA A 15 -14.59 -13.29 2.21
N ALA A 16 -15.66 -12.64 2.66
CA ALA A 16 -15.66 -11.22 3.02
C ALA A 16 -14.71 -10.96 4.19
N ALA A 17 -14.79 -11.78 5.23
CA ALA A 17 -13.90 -11.72 6.38
C ALA A 17 -12.45 -12.00 6.00
N LEU A 18 -12.20 -13.02 5.17
CA LEU A 18 -10.85 -13.36 4.71
C LEU A 18 -10.20 -12.22 3.93
N LEU A 19 -10.96 -11.62 3.01
CA LEU A 19 -10.50 -10.48 2.20
C LEU A 19 -10.64 -9.13 2.92
N ARG A 20 -11.22 -9.10 4.12
CA ARG A 20 -11.56 -7.91 4.91
C ARG A 20 -12.47 -6.89 4.20
N VAL A 21 -13.25 -7.33 3.20
CA VAL A 21 -14.18 -6.49 2.43
C VAL A 21 -15.61 -6.66 2.91
N SER A 22 -16.52 -5.78 2.50
CA SER A 22 -17.96 -6.05 2.68
C SER A 22 -18.44 -7.13 1.73
N GLU A 23 -19.46 -7.89 2.13
CA GLU A 23 -20.14 -8.83 1.23
C GLU A 23 -20.67 -8.15 -0.05
N ALA A 24 -21.11 -6.90 0.06
CA ALA A 24 -21.55 -6.11 -1.09
C ALA A 24 -20.43 -5.95 -2.14
N SER A 25 -19.18 -5.78 -1.72
CA SER A 25 -18.01 -5.74 -2.62
C SER A 25 -17.79 -7.08 -3.32
N LEU A 26 -17.85 -8.20 -2.59
CA LEU A 26 -17.77 -9.55 -3.18
C LEU A 26 -18.90 -9.83 -4.16
N ARG A 27 -20.13 -9.41 -3.85
CA ARG A 27 -21.28 -9.52 -4.76
C ARG A 27 -21.02 -8.75 -6.05
N ARG A 28 -20.50 -7.52 -5.97
CA ARG A 28 -20.15 -6.72 -7.15
C ARG A 28 -19.07 -7.40 -8.00
N TRP A 29 -17.97 -7.84 -7.39
CA TRP A 29 -16.85 -8.46 -8.11
C TRP A 29 -17.22 -9.77 -8.79
N THR A 30 -18.03 -10.59 -8.13
CA THR A 30 -18.53 -11.83 -8.73
C THR A 30 -19.56 -11.57 -9.82
N ASN A 31 -20.40 -10.54 -9.69
CA ASN A 31 -21.36 -10.17 -10.72
C ASN A 31 -20.66 -9.62 -11.98
N SER A 32 -19.55 -8.90 -11.82
CA SER A 32 -18.77 -8.34 -12.93
C SER A 32 -17.73 -9.33 -13.50
N GLY A 33 -17.71 -10.59 -13.03
CA GLY A 33 -16.72 -11.59 -13.46
C GLY A 33 -15.28 -11.37 -12.99
N ARG A 34 -15.02 -10.37 -12.14
CA ARG A 34 -13.68 -9.98 -11.69
C ARG A 34 -13.08 -10.95 -10.66
N LEU A 35 -13.92 -11.60 -9.87
CA LEU A 35 -13.53 -12.66 -8.93
C LEU A 35 -14.36 -13.92 -9.25
N PRO A 36 -13.74 -15.07 -9.54
CA PRO A 36 -14.47 -16.30 -9.81
C PRO A 36 -15.23 -16.75 -8.55
N CYS A 37 -16.47 -17.23 -8.76
CA CYS A 37 -17.22 -17.92 -7.72
C CYS A 37 -18.02 -19.07 -8.34
N ARG A 38 -18.23 -20.12 -7.55
CA ARG A 38 -19.16 -21.20 -7.88
C ARG A 38 -20.53 -20.85 -7.32
N ARG A 39 -21.59 -21.19 -8.05
CA ARG A 39 -22.96 -21.08 -7.55
C ARG A 39 -23.48 -22.47 -7.26
N ILE A 40 -23.79 -22.76 -5.99
CA ILE A 40 -24.13 -24.10 -5.52
C ILE A 40 -25.53 -24.10 -4.89
N GLY A 41 -26.27 -25.20 -5.09
CA GLY A 41 -27.61 -25.41 -4.55
C GLY A 41 -28.72 -24.65 -5.27
N GLY A 42 -29.98 -24.96 -4.91
CA GLY A 42 -31.17 -24.37 -5.55
C GLY A 42 -31.28 -22.84 -5.41
N ARG A 43 -30.70 -22.27 -4.35
CA ARG A 43 -30.62 -20.81 -4.13
C ARG A 43 -29.43 -20.14 -4.82
N ARG A 44 -28.59 -20.90 -5.53
CA ARG A 44 -27.41 -20.41 -6.27
C ARG A 44 -26.45 -19.57 -5.41
N GLU A 45 -26.19 -20.06 -4.19
CA GLU A 45 -25.30 -19.41 -3.23
C GLU A 45 -23.87 -19.35 -3.75
N ARG A 46 -23.18 -18.24 -3.49
CA ARG A 46 -21.79 -18.04 -3.92
C ARG A 46 -20.84 -18.81 -3.01
N ARG A 47 -19.93 -19.56 -3.63
CA ARG A 47 -18.88 -20.32 -2.97
C ARG A 47 -17.53 -20.00 -3.61
N PHE A 48 -16.52 -19.79 -2.78
CA PHE A 48 -15.22 -19.28 -3.18
C PHE A 48 -14.13 -20.27 -2.78
N ARG A 49 -13.23 -20.59 -3.71
CA ARG A 49 -12.02 -21.32 -3.34
C ARG A 49 -11.06 -20.36 -2.66
N ARG A 50 -10.45 -20.80 -1.57
CA ARG A 50 -9.46 -19.99 -0.86
C ARG A 50 -8.30 -19.56 -1.77
N ALA A 51 -7.79 -20.46 -2.61
CA ALA A 51 -6.71 -20.16 -3.57
C ALA A 51 -7.07 -19.02 -4.54
N ASP A 52 -8.31 -19.01 -5.05
CA ASP A 52 -8.78 -17.96 -5.97
C ASP A 52 -8.86 -16.59 -5.27
N LEU A 53 -9.25 -16.57 -3.99
CA LEU A 53 -9.28 -15.35 -3.17
C LEU A 53 -7.87 -14.81 -2.91
N MET A 54 -6.91 -15.69 -2.63
CA MET A 54 -5.51 -15.31 -2.41
C MET A 54 -4.86 -14.79 -3.71
N ALA A 55 -5.02 -15.50 -4.83
CA ALA A 55 -4.51 -15.06 -6.13
C ALA A 55 -5.13 -13.72 -6.58
N PHE A 56 -6.39 -13.48 -6.22
CA PHE A 56 -7.05 -12.20 -6.47
C PHE A 56 -6.41 -11.04 -5.70
N LEU A 57 -6.04 -11.24 -4.42
CA LEU A 57 -5.31 -10.24 -3.63
C LEU A 57 -3.92 -9.94 -4.20
N GLU A 58 -3.19 -10.97 -4.60
CA GLU A 58 -1.86 -10.81 -5.20
C GLU A 58 -1.92 -10.05 -6.53
N ARG A 59 -2.95 -10.31 -7.36
CA ARG A 59 -3.20 -9.53 -8.58
C ARG A 59 -3.61 -8.10 -8.29
N ASP A 60 -4.49 -7.85 -7.33
CA ASP A 60 -4.92 -6.48 -7.02
C ASP A 60 -3.74 -5.65 -6.51
N ALA A 61 -2.91 -6.19 -5.61
CA ALA A 61 -1.68 -5.53 -5.16
C ALA A 61 -0.70 -5.19 -6.31
N SER A 62 -0.76 -5.93 -7.42
CA SER A 62 0.05 -5.69 -8.62
C SER A 62 -0.61 -4.76 -9.67
N ASN A 63 -1.94 -4.59 -9.62
CA ASN A 63 -2.74 -3.94 -10.68
C ASN A 63 -3.64 -2.79 -10.18
N THR A 64 -3.57 -2.42 -8.91
CA THR A 64 -4.41 -1.35 -8.38
C THR A 64 -3.90 0.03 -8.79
N GLY A 65 -4.77 0.81 -9.45
CA GLY A 65 -4.84 2.26 -9.30
C GLY A 65 -5.30 2.67 -7.89
N ALA A 66 -4.75 2.01 -6.86
CA ALA A 66 -4.85 2.38 -5.46
C ALA A 66 -3.83 3.49 -5.24
N HIS A 67 -4.29 4.66 -4.81
CA HIS A 67 -3.43 5.81 -4.62
C HIS A 67 -2.65 5.72 -3.29
N HIS A 68 -3.13 4.88 -2.35
CA HIS A 68 -2.63 4.85 -0.99
C HIS A 68 -2.93 3.52 -0.24
N VAL A 69 -1.94 2.64 -0.12
CA VAL A 69 -2.03 1.32 0.52
C VAL A 69 -1.39 1.35 1.92
N CYS A 70 -2.11 0.83 2.91
CA CYS A 70 -1.57 0.56 4.25
C CYS A 70 -0.91 -0.82 4.27
N ALA A 71 0.37 -0.88 4.64
CA ALA A 71 1.11 -2.12 4.76
C ALA A 71 1.80 -2.21 6.13
N PHE A 72 1.53 -3.30 6.84
CA PHE A 72 2.16 -3.58 8.12
C PHE A 72 3.38 -4.49 7.92
N TYR A 73 4.43 -4.27 8.72
CA TYR A 73 5.58 -5.15 8.79
C TYR A 73 5.76 -5.71 10.20
N ALA A 74 6.12 -6.99 10.27
CA ALA A 74 6.42 -7.68 11.53
C ALA A 74 7.91 -7.71 11.87
N SER A 75 8.77 -7.24 10.95
CA SER A 75 10.22 -7.15 11.17
C SER A 75 10.87 -6.08 10.31
N ASP A 76 12.01 -5.57 10.77
CA ASP A 76 12.86 -4.64 10.03
C ASP A 76 13.26 -5.19 8.65
N GLN A 77 13.53 -6.49 8.55
CA GLN A 77 13.87 -7.12 7.28
C GLN A 77 12.67 -7.11 6.32
N ALA A 78 11.47 -7.42 6.82
CA ALA A 78 10.25 -7.35 6.02
C ALA A 78 9.99 -5.92 5.52
N ARG A 79 10.11 -4.91 6.38
CA ARG A 79 10.04 -3.49 6.00
C ARG A 79 11.00 -3.17 4.86
N THR A 80 12.29 -3.48 5.04
CA THR A 80 13.32 -3.17 4.04
C THR A 80 13.04 -3.88 2.70
N ARG A 81 12.58 -5.14 2.73
CA ARG A 81 12.21 -5.87 1.51
C ARG A 81 11.03 -5.23 0.80
N GLN A 82 9.96 -4.90 1.52
CA GLN A 82 8.75 -4.29 0.95
C GLN A 82 9.08 -2.94 0.32
N ALA A 83 9.73 -2.04 1.06
CA ALA A 83 10.13 -0.72 0.58
C ALA A 83 11.02 -0.80 -0.68
N ALA A 84 12.08 -1.62 -0.63
CA ALA A 84 12.98 -1.77 -1.77
C ALA A 84 12.28 -2.37 -3.00
N SER A 85 11.36 -3.32 -2.81
CA SER A 85 10.61 -3.91 -3.93
C SER A 85 9.68 -2.90 -4.58
N PHE A 86 8.95 -2.11 -3.76
CA PHE A 86 7.99 -1.13 -4.27
C PHE A 86 8.68 0.00 -5.05
N ILE A 87 9.78 0.54 -4.51
CA ILE A 87 10.61 1.56 -5.15
C ILE A 87 11.27 1.00 -6.41
N GLY A 88 11.90 -0.18 -6.34
CA GLY A 88 12.55 -0.81 -7.48
C GLY A 88 11.59 -0.98 -8.67
N ASN A 89 10.40 -1.54 -8.42
CA ASN A 89 9.38 -1.70 -9.45
C ASN A 89 8.89 -0.35 -10.02
N GLY A 90 8.88 0.73 -9.22
CA GLY A 90 8.55 2.07 -9.69
C GLY A 90 9.60 2.64 -10.62
N LEU A 91 10.87 2.53 -10.22
CA LEU A 91 12.00 2.99 -11.03
C LEU A 91 12.11 2.20 -12.35
N ASP A 92 11.86 0.89 -12.33
CA ASP A 92 11.84 0.05 -13.54
C ASP A 92 10.69 0.43 -14.48
N ALA A 93 9.56 0.91 -13.93
CA ALA A 93 8.42 1.42 -14.68
C ALA A 93 8.57 2.90 -15.11
N GLY A 94 9.69 3.55 -14.77
CA GLY A 94 9.92 4.97 -15.08
C GLY A 94 9.15 5.96 -14.22
N SER A 95 8.66 5.55 -13.04
CA SER A 95 8.07 6.45 -12.05
C SER A 95 9.16 7.25 -11.33
N VAL A 96 8.83 8.49 -10.94
CA VAL A 96 9.61 9.19 -9.91
C VAL A 96 9.22 8.62 -8.54
N CYS A 97 10.21 8.15 -7.80
CA CYS A 97 10.03 7.43 -6.55
C CYS A 97 10.50 8.29 -5.36
N ILE A 98 9.80 8.21 -4.23
CA ILE A 98 10.15 8.93 -3.01
C ILE A 98 10.13 7.95 -1.84
N LEU A 99 11.19 7.95 -1.04
CA LEU A 99 11.31 7.17 0.19
C LEU A 99 11.42 8.12 1.39
N ALA A 100 10.33 8.23 2.15
CA ALA A 100 10.31 8.92 3.45
C ALA A 100 10.39 7.90 4.58
N ALA A 101 11.45 7.94 5.36
CA ALA A 101 11.67 7.04 6.51
C ALA A 101 12.78 7.60 7.40
N GLU A 102 13.01 7.04 8.59
CA GLU A 102 14.20 7.37 9.42
C GLU A 102 15.52 7.05 8.67
N ARG A 103 16.59 7.83 8.90
CA ARG A 103 17.89 7.63 8.25
C ARG A 103 18.39 6.19 8.20
N ARG A 104 18.35 5.47 9.33
CA ARG A 104 18.81 4.07 9.41
C ARG A 104 17.97 3.11 8.56
N VAL A 105 16.71 3.46 8.30
CA VAL A 105 15.82 2.69 7.43
C VAL A 105 16.16 2.96 5.98
N ARG A 106 16.33 4.23 5.62
CA ARG A 106 16.74 4.63 4.26
C ARG A 106 18.03 3.97 3.84
N GLU A 107 19.06 4.00 4.70
CA GLU A 107 20.35 3.35 4.45
C GLU A 107 20.19 1.86 4.11
N ARG A 108 19.35 1.14 4.87
CA ARG A 108 19.07 -0.29 4.64
C ARG A 108 18.30 -0.55 3.35
N VAL A 109 17.32 0.29 3.01
CA VAL A 109 16.55 0.19 1.76
C VAL A 109 17.44 0.46 0.55
N LEU A 110 18.23 1.54 0.59
CA LEU A 110 19.18 1.89 -0.48
C LEU A 110 20.25 0.81 -0.67
N ALA A 111 20.82 0.28 0.43
CA ALA A 111 21.78 -0.81 0.36
C ALA A 111 21.18 -2.08 -0.28
N ARG A 112 19.89 -2.34 -0.07
CA ARG A 112 19.19 -3.46 -0.73
C ARG A 112 18.92 -3.17 -2.20
N LEU A 113 18.47 -1.96 -2.56
CA LEU A 113 18.26 -1.54 -3.95
C LEU A 113 19.55 -1.62 -4.77
N ALA A 114 20.66 -1.16 -4.20
CA ALA A 114 21.98 -1.15 -4.86
C ALA A 114 22.45 -2.54 -5.32
N ARG A 115 22.02 -3.61 -4.65
CA ARG A 115 22.36 -5.00 -5.03
C ARG A 115 21.72 -5.43 -6.35
N ARG A 116 20.61 -4.81 -6.75
CA ARG A 116 19.84 -5.20 -7.94
C ARG A 116 19.77 -4.10 -9.01
N ARG A 117 20.12 -2.86 -8.65
CA ARG A 117 20.02 -1.70 -9.52
C ARG A 117 21.33 -0.91 -9.55
N PRO A 118 22.24 -1.21 -10.50
CA PRO A 118 23.49 -0.47 -10.69
C PRO A 118 23.27 1.03 -10.92
N ALA A 119 22.14 1.41 -11.54
CA ALA A 119 21.75 2.79 -11.84
C ALA A 119 21.31 3.60 -10.60
N LEU A 120 21.29 3.04 -9.39
CA LEU A 120 20.75 3.73 -8.21
C LEU A 120 21.39 5.10 -7.96
N ARG A 121 22.70 5.24 -8.17
CA ARG A 121 23.39 6.53 -8.01
C ARG A 121 22.91 7.56 -9.03
N SER A 122 22.72 7.16 -10.28
CA SER A 122 22.15 8.05 -11.30
C SER A 122 20.68 8.36 -11.04
N ASP A 123 19.89 7.41 -10.52
CA ASP A 123 18.49 7.68 -10.16
C ASP A 123 18.37 8.74 -9.06
N LEU A 124 19.27 8.70 -8.06
CA LEU A 124 19.35 9.73 -7.02
C LEU A 124 19.81 11.07 -7.59
N GLY A 125 20.87 11.07 -8.42
CA GLY A 125 21.41 12.29 -9.04
C GLY A 125 20.43 12.98 -9.99
N ALA A 126 19.66 12.20 -10.74
CA ALA A 126 18.63 12.66 -11.66
C ALA A 126 17.27 12.91 -10.97
N LYS A 127 17.17 12.71 -9.65
CA LYS A 127 15.93 12.84 -8.87
C LYS A 127 14.79 11.92 -9.33
N HIS A 128 15.11 10.79 -9.98
CA HIS A 128 14.16 9.70 -10.17
C HIS A 128 13.88 8.96 -8.86
N LEU A 129 14.82 9.00 -7.91
CA LEU A 129 14.60 8.59 -6.53
C LEU A 129 14.92 9.76 -5.60
N LEU A 130 13.96 10.16 -4.78
CA LEU A 130 14.15 11.12 -3.68
C LEU A 130 14.10 10.39 -2.34
N VAL A 131 14.82 10.92 -1.36
CA VAL A 131 14.89 10.39 0.00
C VAL A 131 14.71 11.51 1.01
N SER A 132 13.88 11.29 2.03
CA SER A 132 13.62 12.30 3.06
C SER A 132 13.34 11.69 4.44
N GLU A 133 13.36 12.55 5.46
CA GLU A 133 12.76 12.28 6.77
C GLU A 133 11.35 12.86 6.81
N TYR A 134 10.55 12.35 7.73
CA TYR A 134 9.31 13.00 8.09
C TYR A 134 9.61 14.30 8.84
N ALA A 135 8.87 15.35 8.51
CA ALA A 135 8.83 16.58 9.27
C ALA A 135 8.17 16.37 10.64
N GLU A 136 8.44 17.30 11.56
CA GLU A 136 7.93 17.26 12.94
C GLU A 136 6.41 17.44 13.03
N THR A 137 5.79 18.07 12.04
CA THR A 137 4.35 18.36 12.06
C THR A 137 3.64 17.88 10.80
N THR A 138 2.35 17.56 10.95
CA THR A 138 1.47 17.20 9.83
C THR A 138 1.46 18.28 8.75
N ALA A 139 1.33 19.56 9.13
CA ALA A 139 1.29 20.67 8.19
C ALA A 139 2.59 20.78 7.37
N SER A 140 3.75 20.69 8.03
CA SER A 140 5.05 20.71 7.34
C SER A 140 5.23 19.50 6.44
N GLN A 141 4.80 18.31 6.87
CA GLN A 141 4.90 17.10 6.06
C GLN A 141 4.01 17.16 4.81
N VAL A 142 2.77 17.64 4.95
CA VAL A 142 1.83 17.80 3.82
C VAL A 142 2.37 18.84 2.82
N LYS A 143 2.91 19.96 3.30
CA LYS A 143 3.54 20.98 2.45
C LYS A 143 4.75 20.42 1.69
N PHE A 144 5.57 19.60 2.35
CA PHE A 144 6.68 18.89 1.70
C PHE A 144 6.19 17.99 0.57
N TRP A 145 5.15 17.18 0.82
CA TRP A 145 4.57 16.32 -0.19
C TRP A 145 4.02 17.09 -1.38
N GLU A 146 3.23 18.14 -1.13
CA GLU A 146 2.64 18.98 -2.18
C GLU A 146 3.72 19.60 -3.06
N THR A 147 4.73 20.23 -2.44
CA THR A 147 5.86 20.84 -3.16
C THR A 147 6.62 19.81 -4.00
N THR A 148 6.85 18.62 -3.45
CA THR A 148 7.60 17.55 -4.12
C THR A 148 6.82 16.99 -5.30
N PHE A 149 5.52 16.73 -5.13
CA PHE A 149 4.67 16.21 -6.19
C PHE A 149 4.47 17.22 -7.31
N GLU A 150 4.26 18.50 -6.98
CA GLU A 150 4.16 19.57 -7.98
C GLU A 150 5.45 19.77 -8.76
N ALA A 151 6.61 19.68 -8.10
CA ALA A 151 7.89 19.73 -8.80
C ALA A 151 8.05 18.57 -9.77
N ALA A 152 7.80 17.34 -9.31
CA ALA A 152 7.97 16.15 -10.13
C ALA A 152 7.01 16.14 -11.34
N THR A 153 5.74 16.53 -11.16
CA THR A 153 4.78 16.59 -12.28
C THR A 153 5.08 17.72 -13.26
N ARG A 154 5.53 18.89 -12.77
CA ARG A 154 6.01 19.99 -13.61
C ARG A 154 7.22 19.58 -14.46
N ASP A 155 8.10 18.77 -13.89
CA ASP A 155 9.29 18.22 -14.56
C ASP A 155 8.97 17.03 -15.48
N GLY A 156 7.68 16.69 -15.66
CA GLY A 156 7.20 15.70 -16.63
C GLY A 156 6.97 14.29 -16.09
N ALA A 157 7.02 14.07 -14.78
CA ALA A 157 6.71 12.78 -14.19
C ALA A 157 5.25 12.37 -14.47
N ARG A 158 5.07 11.28 -15.22
CA ARG A 158 3.74 10.73 -15.53
C ARG A 158 3.14 9.91 -14.39
N THR A 159 3.99 9.35 -13.54
CA THR A 159 3.59 8.56 -12.37
C THR A 159 4.56 8.79 -11.22
N LEU A 160 4.04 8.82 -10.00
CA LEU A 160 4.79 8.96 -8.76
C LEU A 160 4.60 7.71 -7.89
N ARG A 161 5.65 7.32 -7.17
CA ARG A 161 5.56 6.25 -6.15
C ARG A 161 6.15 6.69 -4.84
N VAL A 162 5.41 6.48 -3.76
CA VAL A 162 5.85 6.84 -2.40
C VAL A 162 5.94 5.59 -1.53
N VAL A 163 7.03 5.46 -0.80
CA VAL A 163 7.11 4.62 0.39
C VAL A 163 7.29 5.55 1.59
N GLY A 164 6.36 5.46 2.54
CA GLY A 164 6.41 6.21 3.78
C GLY A 164 6.47 5.27 4.98
N ASP A 165 7.57 5.23 5.74
CA ASP A 165 7.65 4.53 7.03
C ASP A 165 7.41 5.53 8.16
N VAL A 166 6.15 5.63 8.58
CA VAL A 166 5.71 6.61 9.59
C VAL A 166 6.22 6.21 10.98
N SER A 167 6.41 4.91 11.24
CA SER A 167 6.72 4.35 12.57
C SER A 167 8.05 4.77 13.18
N GLY A 168 8.99 5.29 12.39
CA GLY A 168 10.28 5.80 12.88
C GLY A 168 10.36 7.34 12.97
N GLY A 169 9.38 8.06 12.44
CA GLY A 169 9.39 9.53 12.38
C GLY A 169 8.92 10.19 13.68
N THR A 170 9.22 11.47 13.84
CA THR A 170 8.72 12.33 14.93
C THR A 170 7.19 12.29 15.03
N LEU A 171 6.50 12.23 13.88
CA LEU A 171 5.04 12.02 13.79
C LEU A 171 4.50 10.77 14.50
N ALA A 172 5.30 9.72 14.69
CA ALA A 172 4.87 8.49 15.37
C ALA A 172 5.60 8.21 16.69
N ARG A 173 6.83 8.70 16.88
CA ARG A 173 7.61 8.44 18.11
C ARG A 173 7.24 9.37 19.26
N GLU A 174 6.79 10.58 18.96
CA GLU A 174 6.44 11.60 19.96
C GLU A 174 4.95 12.01 19.90
N GLY A 175 4.23 11.53 18.88
CA GLY A 175 2.85 11.87 18.61
C GLY A 175 1.83 10.95 19.27
N ASP A 176 0.69 11.53 19.64
CA ASP A 176 -0.56 10.80 19.87
C ASP A 176 -0.94 10.02 18.59
N PHE A 177 -1.50 8.83 18.72
CA PHE A 177 -2.03 8.06 17.60
C PHE A 177 -3.01 8.88 16.74
N ASP A 178 -3.74 9.82 17.37
CA ASP A 178 -4.63 10.74 16.66
C ASP A 178 -3.86 11.69 15.71
N GLN A 179 -2.61 12.05 16.00
CA GLN A 179 -1.77 12.84 15.10
C GLN A 179 -1.40 12.05 13.84
N VAL A 180 -1.12 10.75 13.97
CA VAL A 180 -0.91 9.86 12.82
C VAL A 180 -2.18 9.80 11.97
N LEU A 181 -3.36 9.66 12.58
CA LEU A 181 -4.63 9.65 11.85
C LEU A 181 -4.92 10.99 11.15
N GLU A 182 -4.58 12.12 11.77
CA GLU A 182 -4.70 13.44 11.16
C GLU A 182 -3.79 13.56 9.92
N TYR A 183 -2.54 13.14 10.05
CA TYR A 183 -1.60 13.06 8.94
C TYR A 183 -2.14 12.20 7.80
N GLU A 184 -2.61 10.98 8.09
CA GLU A 184 -3.15 10.08 7.08
C GLU A 184 -4.36 10.69 6.36
N ALA A 185 -5.26 11.35 7.08
CA ALA A 185 -6.40 12.02 6.48
C ALA A 185 -5.98 13.20 5.58
N ALA A 186 -4.96 13.96 5.97
CA ALA A 186 -4.44 15.06 5.17
C ALA A 186 -3.69 14.56 3.92
N TYR A 187 -2.85 13.54 4.06
CA TYR A 187 -2.14 12.92 2.95
C TYR A 187 -3.08 12.25 1.94
N GLU A 188 -4.14 11.59 2.40
CA GLU A 188 -5.17 11.01 1.54
C GLU A 188 -5.86 12.06 0.66
N ARG A 189 -6.18 13.24 1.20
CA ARG A 189 -6.75 14.34 0.41
C ARG A 189 -5.75 14.88 -0.61
N LEU A 190 -4.49 15.01 -0.23
CA LEU A 190 -3.44 15.51 -1.10
C LEU A 190 -3.14 14.53 -2.25
N SER A 191 -2.91 13.26 -1.94
CA SER A 191 -2.50 12.24 -2.92
C SER A 191 -3.51 12.07 -4.05
N ARG A 192 -4.81 12.23 -3.79
CA ARG A 192 -5.88 12.21 -4.82
C ARG A 192 -5.73 13.28 -5.91
N ARG A 193 -4.95 14.32 -5.68
CA ARG A 193 -4.68 15.41 -6.66
C ARG A 193 -3.54 15.07 -7.62
N PHE A 194 -2.81 13.98 -7.40
CA PHE A 194 -1.59 13.64 -8.14
C PHE A 194 -1.63 12.19 -8.65
N PRO A 195 -0.86 11.86 -9.71
CA PRO A 195 -0.74 10.49 -10.22
C PRO A 195 0.20 9.66 -9.34
N VAL A 196 -0.09 9.59 -8.03
CA VAL A 196 0.74 8.92 -7.03
C VAL A 196 0.13 7.60 -6.56
N THR A 197 0.99 6.60 -6.40
CA THR A 197 0.71 5.34 -5.70
C THR A 197 1.59 5.26 -4.46
N THR A 198 0.99 5.08 -3.29
CA THR A 198 1.70 5.11 -2.01
C THR A 198 1.63 3.78 -1.28
N ALA A 199 2.73 3.36 -0.67
CA ALA A 199 2.78 2.34 0.36
C ALA A 199 3.17 2.98 1.70
N CYS A 200 2.21 3.16 2.60
CA CYS A 200 2.43 3.60 3.97
C CYS A 200 2.71 2.39 4.85
N LEU A 201 3.92 2.36 5.42
CA LEU A 201 4.46 1.27 6.21
C LEU A 201 4.32 1.55 7.70
N TYR A 202 3.84 0.56 8.43
CA TYR A 202 3.62 0.62 9.87
C TYR A 202 4.21 -0.60 10.58
N ASP A 203 4.90 -0.37 11.70
CA ASP A 203 5.42 -1.44 12.54
C ASP A 203 4.27 -2.10 13.32
N ALA A 204 3.91 -3.32 12.97
CA ALA A 204 2.85 -4.07 13.64
C ALA A 204 3.13 -4.31 15.13
N ARG A 205 4.40 -4.18 15.57
CA ARG A 205 4.82 -4.34 16.96
C ARG A 205 4.54 -3.09 17.82
N SER A 206 4.26 -1.95 17.18
CA SER A 206 4.09 -0.64 17.83
C SER A 206 2.64 -0.20 17.95
N TYR A 207 1.69 -0.94 17.39
CA TYR A 207 0.26 -0.59 17.42
C TYR A 207 -0.58 -1.68 18.10
N THR A 208 -1.56 -1.25 18.87
CA THR A 208 -2.63 -2.11 19.39
C THR A 208 -3.56 -2.57 18.27
N GLY A 209 -4.41 -3.57 18.55
CA GLY A 209 -5.42 -4.05 17.59
C GLY A 209 -6.43 -2.97 17.17
N LEU A 210 -6.81 -2.07 18.09
CA LEU A 210 -7.74 -0.97 17.81
C LEU A 210 -7.12 0.09 16.91
N GLU A 211 -5.87 0.47 17.18
CA GLU A 211 -5.11 1.43 16.37
C GLU A 211 -4.86 0.88 14.96
N THR A 212 -4.48 -0.41 14.87
CA THR A 212 -4.36 -1.11 13.60
C THR A 212 -5.66 -1.05 12.78
N ALA A 213 -6.81 -1.30 13.42
CA ALA A 213 -8.11 -1.22 12.75
C ALA A 213 -8.45 0.20 12.26
N ARG A 214 -8.13 1.23 13.06
CA ARG A 214 -8.34 2.64 12.71
C ARG A 214 -7.46 3.08 11.54
N LEU A 215 -6.19 2.66 11.50
CA LEU A 215 -5.30 2.90 10.36
C LEU A 215 -5.86 2.27 9.08
N ILE A 216 -6.28 1.00 9.14
CA ILE A 216 -6.86 0.31 7.97
C ILE A 216 -8.10 1.05 7.44
N GLN A 217 -8.96 1.57 8.32
CA GLN A 217 -10.15 2.33 7.91
C GLN A 217 -9.82 3.63 7.16
N ARG A 218 -8.64 4.23 7.40
CA ARG A 218 -8.18 5.45 6.72
C ARG A 218 -7.58 5.20 5.34
N HIS A 219 -7.35 3.95 4.97
CA HIS A 219 -6.77 3.57 3.67
C HIS A 219 -7.82 2.80 2.86
N PRO A 220 -8.83 3.48 2.30
CA PRO A 220 -9.96 2.85 1.63
C PRO A 220 -9.56 2.08 0.36
N ASP A 221 -8.35 2.31 -0.16
CA ASP A 221 -7.80 1.65 -1.34
C ASP A 221 -7.17 0.27 -1.03
N LEU A 222 -7.17 -0.17 0.24
CA LEU A 222 -7.20 -1.61 0.54
C LEU A 222 -8.48 -2.27 -0.04
N PHE A 223 -9.51 -1.48 -0.41
CA PHE A 223 -10.85 -1.95 -0.76
C PHE A 223 -11.52 -1.29 -2.00
N ARG A 224 -10.83 -0.48 -2.82
CA ARG A 224 -11.34 0.15 -4.07
C ARG A 224 -10.39 -0.18 -5.24
N ARG A 225 -10.77 -0.82 -6.36
CA ARG A 225 -11.96 -0.72 -7.24
C ARG A 225 -12.19 -2.01 -8.05
N PRO A 226 -13.43 -2.39 -8.40
CA PRO A 226 -13.74 -2.77 -9.79
C PRO A 226 -14.04 -1.50 -10.63
N ILE A 227 -13.57 -1.44 -11.88
CA ILE A 227 -14.21 -0.63 -12.94
C ILE A 227 -14.64 -1.58 -14.05
N ALA A 228 -15.84 -1.31 -14.51
CA ALA A 228 -16.61 -2.03 -15.51
C ALA A 228 -16.01 -1.99 -16.92
N HIS A 229 -16.37 -3.00 -17.71
CA HIS A 229 -17.00 -2.78 -19.01
C HIS A 229 -18.44 -3.27 -18.91
#